data_AF-A0A5E5BSS1-F1
#
_entry.id   AF-A0A5E5BSS1-F1
#
_cell.length_a   1.000
_cell.length_b   1.000
_cell.length_c   1.000
_cell.angle_alpha   90.00
_cell.angle_beta   90.00
_cell.angle_gamma   90.00
#
_symmetry.space_group_name_H-M   'P 1'
#
loop_
_entity.id
_entity.type
_entity.pdbx_description
1 polymer ?
#
loop_
_entity_poly.entity_id
_entity_poly.type
_entity_poly.pdbx_seq_one_letter_code
_entity_poly.pdbx_strand_id
1 'polypeptide(L)' 'MADEARQACFERHASELPVGRVGQPDDVAQAIAFLIGSGYTTATIMERDGGLRLV' A
#
# COMPACT_ATOMS: atom_id res chain seq x y z
N MET A 1 -4.39 14.67 -21.14
CA MET A 1 -3.56 13.61 -21.75
C MET A 1 -2.69 12.88 -20.72
N ALA A 2 -1.58 13.45 -20.22
CA ALA A 2 -0.69 12.74 -19.27
C ALA A 2 -1.35 12.48 -17.89
N ASP A 3 -2.05 13.47 -17.35
CA ASP A 3 -2.74 13.33 -16.05
C ASP A 3 -3.92 12.34 -16.12
N GLU A 4 -4.65 12.32 -17.23
CA GLU A 4 -5.73 11.35 -17.46
C GLU A 4 -5.20 9.92 -17.56
N ALA A 5 -4.06 9.71 -18.23
CA ALA A 5 -3.42 8.41 -18.28
C ALA A 5 -2.96 7.92 -16.89
N ARG A 6 -2.45 8.85 -16.06
CA ARG A 6 -2.08 8.55 -14.67
C ARG A 6 -3.30 8.16 -13.84
N GLN A 7 -4.38 8.93 -13.95
CA GLN A 7 -5.63 8.69 -13.23
C GLN A 7 -6.23 7.32 -13.62
N ALA A 8 -6.29 7.01 -14.91
CA ALA A 8 -6.78 5.72 -15.39
C ALA A 8 -5.91 4.55 -14.89
N CYS A 9 -4.60 4.73 -14.79
CA CYS A 9 -3.71 3.72 -14.22
C CYS A 9 -4.02 3.44 -12.73
N PHE A 10 -4.27 4.50 -11.95
CA PHE A 10 -4.63 4.37 -10.53
C PHE A 10 -6.00 3.76 -10.32
N GLU A 11 -7.00 4.12 -11.13
CA GLU A 11 -8.33 3.51 -11.08
C GLU A 11 -8.26 2.01 -11.40
N ARG A 12 -7.48 1.63 -12.41
CA ARG A 12 -7.25 0.21 -12.71
C ARG A 12 -6.62 -0.51 -11.52
N HIS A 13 -5.52 0.00 -10.96
CA HIS A 13 -4.90 -0.62 -9.79
C HIS A 13 -5.85 -0.69 -8.59
N ALA A 14 -6.61 0.37 -8.31
CA ALA A 14 -7.59 0.38 -7.21
C ALA A 14 -8.63 -0.74 -7.34
N SER A 15 -9.07 -1.06 -8.57
CA SER A 15 -10.04 -2.13 -8.83
C SER A 15 -9.49 -3.55 -8.66
N GLU A 16 -8.18 -3.73 -8.81
CA GLU A 16 -7.49 -5.02 -8.64
C GLU A 16 -7.15 -5.31 -7.17
N LEU A 17 -7.00 -4.26 -6.35
CA LEU A 17 -6.65 -4.39 -4.94
C LEU A 17 -7.88 -4.75 -4.09
N PRO A 18 -7.80 -5.76 -3.20
CA PRO A 18 -8.87 -6.06 -2.25
C PRO A 18 -9.32 -4.88 -1.38
N VAL A 19 -8.40 -3.98 -1.04
CA VAL A 19 -8.71 -2.76 -0.26
C VAL A 19 -9.43 -1.69 -1.10
N GLY A 20 -9.51 -1.84 -2.43
CA GLY A 20 -10.32 -1.01 -3.31
C GLY A 20 -9.80 0.39 -3.56
N ARG A 21 -8.54 0.68 -3.20
CA ARG A 21 -7.89 1.97 -3.42
C ARG A 21 -6.38 1.84 -3.58
N VAL A 22 -5.78 2.82 -4.24
CA VAL A 22 -4.32 2.97 -4.28
C VAL A 22 -3.80 3.38 -2.90
N GLY A 23 -2.67 2.79 -2.51
CA GLY A 23 -1.96 3.15 -1.29
C GLY A 23 -1.54 4.61 -1.27
N GLN A 24 -1.63 5.22 -0.10
CA GLN A 24 -1.20 6.60 0.17
C GLN A 24 0.11 6.58 0.97
N PRO A 25 0.92 7.66 0.93
CA PRO A 25 2.14 7.76 1.73
C PRO A 25 1.91 7.49 3.23
N ASP A 26 0.75 7.90 3.75
CA ASP A 26 0.37 7.70 5.14
C ASP A 26 0.22 6.22 5.53
N ASP A 27 -0.15 5.34 4.59
CA ASP A 27 -0.23 3.90 4.85
C ASP A 27 1.15 3.31 5.19
N VAL A 28 2.20 3.80 4.51
CA VAL A 28 3.59 3.42 4.76
C VAL A 28 4.10 4.05 6.06
N ALA A 29 3.79 5.32 6.29
CA ALA A 29 4.18 6.03 7.51
C ALA A 29 3.63 5.35 8.77
N GLN A 30 2.37 4.91 8.74
CA GLN A 30 1.76 4.15 9.84
C GLN A 30 2.46 2.80 10.08
N ALA A 31 2.84 2.09 9.01
CA ALA A 31 3.58 0.82 9.14
C ALA A 31 4.97 1.03 9.79
N ILE A 32 5.67 2.10 9.41
CA ILE A 32 6.93 2.49 10.03
C ILE A 32 6.74 2.82 11.51
N ALA A 33 5.75 3.65 11.85
CA ALA A 33 5.44 4.00 13.24
C ALA A 33 5.12 2.76 14.10
N PHE A 34 4.36 1.80 13.54
CA PHE A 34 4.09 0.52 14.18
C PHE A 34 5.38 -0.27 14.45
N LEU A 35 6.27 -0.38 13.47
CA LEU A 35 7.53 -1.13 13.61
C LEU A 35 8.47 -0.48 14.64
N ILE A 36 8.57 0.85 14.67
CA ILE A 36 9.36 1.59 15.66
C ILE A 36 8.87 1.30 17.09
N GLY A 37 7.55 1.18 17.28
CA GLY A 37 6.95 0.86 18.58
C GLY A 37 7.12 -0.61 19.01
N SER A 38 7.61 -1.48 18.13
CA SER A 38 7.66 -2.93 18.35
C SER A 38 9.03 -3.40 18.86
N GLY A 39 9.21 -3.45 20.18
CA GLY A 39 10.48 -3.86 20.81
C GLY A 39 10.88 -5.34 20.68
N TYR A 40 10.05 -6.20 20.07
CA TYR A 40 10.32 -7.63 19.92
C TYR A 40 10.22 -8.13 18.46
N THR A 41 10.24 -7.21 17.49
CA THR A 41 10.22 -7.56 16.05
C THR A 41 11.55 -7.19 15.42
N THR A 42 12.14 -8.12 14.68
CA THR A 42 13.37 -7.90 13.90
C THR A 42 13.38 -8.80 12.66
N ALA A 43 14.24 -8.48 11.69
CA ALA A 43 14.51 -9.28 10.49
C ALA A 43 13.24 -9.76 9.73
N THR A 44 12.17 -8.95 9.75
CA THR A 44 10.87 -9.29 9.17
C THR A 44 10.47 -8.26 8.11
N ILE A 45 9.85 -8.73 7.04
CA ILE A 45 9.24 -7.90 6.01
C ILE A 45 7.74 -7.78 6.31
N MET A 46 7.24 -6.56 6.51
CA MET A 46 5.81 -6.27 6.60
C MET A 46 5.32 -5.76 5.25
N GLU A 47 4.62 -6.62 4.50
CA GLU A 47 4.00 -6.23 3.23
C GLU A 47 2.82 -5.27 3.48
N ARG A 48 2.77 -4.19 2.71
CA ARG A 48 1.69 -3.18 2.72
C ARG A 48 1.28 -2.88 1.28
N ASP A 49 0.65 -3.86 0.65
CA ASP A 49 0.32 -3.85 -0.78
C ASP A 49 -1.19 -3.77 -1.06
N GLY A 50 -2.02 -3.49 -0.06
CA GLY A 50 -3.48 -3.41 -0.23
C GLY A 50 -4.14 -4.77 -0.54
N GLY A 51 -3.43 -5.88 -0.31
CA GLY A 51 -3.90 -7.24 -0.60
C GLY A 51 -3.57 -7.72 -2.02
N LEU A 52 -2.70 -7.01 -2.75
CA LEU A 52 -2.33 -7.38 -4.12
C LEU A 52 -1.84 -8.83 -4.25
N ARG A 53 -1.09 -9.32 -3.26
CA ARG A 53 -0.56 -10.71 -3.27
C ARG A 53 -1.58 -11.78 -2.86
N LEU A 54 -2.82 -11.41 -2.59
CA LEU A 54 -3.88 -12.34 -2.16
C LEU A 54 -4.82 -12.76 -3.30
N VAL A 55 -4.65 -12.22 -4.50
CA VAL A 55 -5.53 -12.41 -5.66
C VAL A 55 -4.76 -12.85 -6.91
#